data_AF-A0AAU8NG20-F1
#
_entry.id   AF-A0AAU8NG20-F1
#
_cell.length_a   1.000
_cell.length_b   1.000
_cell.length_c   1.000
_cell.angle_alpha   90.00
_cell.angle_beta   90.00
_cell.angle_gamma   90.00
#
_symmetry.space_group_name_H-M   'P 1'
#
loop_
_entity.id
_entity.type
_entity.pdbx_description
1 polymer ?
#
loop_
_entity_poly.entity_id
_entity_poly.type
_entity_poly.pdbx_seq_one_letter_code
_entity_poly.pdbx_strand_id
1 'polypeptide(L)' 'MDNLIQWRTRHHSLKIELLRLSSKILESNNPDDILFYQELCEKYAYHLKKIENECFQAVGVKMCSCSFNPENCS' A
#
# COMPACT_ATOMS: atom_id res chain seq x y z
N MET A 1 19.97 0.41 -6.99
CA MET A 1 19.12 1.17 -6.04
C MET A 1 18.20 2.15 -6.77
N ASP A 2 18.65 2.72 -7.89
CA ASP A 2 17.90 3.70 -8.71
C ASP A 2 16.55 3.21 -9.24
N ASN A 3 16.43 1.93 -9.61
CA ASN A 3 15.16 1.34 -10.05
C ASN A 3 14.08 1.39 -8.96
N LEU A 4 14.46 1.19 -7.69
CA LEU A 4 13.53 1.26 -6.56
C LEU A 4 13.08 2.70 -6.31
N ILE A 5 13.99 3.67 -6.47
CA ILE A 5 13.71 5.10 -6.31
C ILE A 5 12.77 5.58 -7.42
N GLN A 6 13.09 5.30 -8.69
CA GLN A 6 12.22 5.62 -9.83
C GLN A 6 10.83 4.99 -9.68
N TRP A 7 10.78 3.75 -9.18
CA TRP A 7 9.54 3.07 -8.90
C TRP A 7 8.71 3.75 -7.81
N ARG A 8 9.33 4.13 -6.69
CA ARG A 8 8.66 4.87 -5.60
C ARG A 8 8.11 6.20 -6.09
N THR A 9 8.88 6.90 -6.91
CA THR A 9 8.47 8.17 -7.52
C THR A 9 7.27 7.98 -8.46
N ARG A 10 7.28 6.93 -9.29
CA ARG A 10 6.19 6.64 -10.24
C ARG A 10 4.84 6.37 -9.56
N HIS A 11 4.85 5.77 -8.37
CA HIS A 11 3.64 5.41 -7.62
C HIS A 11 3.39 6.31 -6.40
N HIS A 12 4.15 7.40 -6.27
CA HIS A 12 4.05 8.33 -5.15
C HIS A 12 2.64 8.95 -5.03
N SER A 13 2.02 9.30 -6.18
CA SER A 13 0.65 9.80 -6.23
C SER A 13 -0.35 8.79 -5.68
N LEU A 14 -0.20 7.51 -6.00
CA LEU A 14 -1.09 6.45 -5.54
C LEU A 14 -1.09 6.32 -4.00
N LYS A 15 0.09 6.46 -3.38
CA LYS A 15 0.22 6.45 -1.91
C LYS A 15 -0.42 7.69 -1.28
N ILE A 16 -0.26 8.87 -1.90
CA ILE A 16 -0.91 10.11 -1.42
C ILE A 16 -2.43 9.99 -1.52
N GLU A 17 -2.95 9.50 -2.65
CA GLU A 17 -4.39 9.34 -2.83
C GLU A 17 -4.98 8.32 -1.85
N LEU A 18 -4.28 7.21 -1.57
CA LEU A 18 -4.69 6.26 -0.54
C LEU A 18 -4.77 6.92 0.85
N LEU A 19 -3.80 7.75 1.22
CA LEU A 19 -3.82 8.47 2.50
C LEU A 19 -5.00 9.46 2.56
N ARG A 20 -5.29 10.18 1.48
CA ARG A 20 -6.45 11.08 1.38
C ARG A 20 -7.77 10.31 1.50
N LEU A 21 -7.89 9.14 0.88
CA LEU A 21 -9.06 8.28 1.02
C LEU A 21 -9.22 7.78 2.46
N SER A 22 -8.11 7.43 3.12
CA SER A 22 -8.16 7.01 4.52
C SER A 22 -8.61 8.13 5.46
N SER A 23 -8.32 9.41 5.15
CA SER A 23 -8.81 10.53 5.96
C SER A 23 -10.33 10.68 5.86
N LYS A 24 -10.93 10.35 4.71
CA LYS A 24 -12.39 10.37 4.52
C LYS A 24 -13.14 9.41 5.43
N ILE A 25 -12.50 8.32 5.84
CA ILE A 25 -13.04 7.39 6.85
C ILE A 25 -13.15 8.09 8.21
N LEU A 26 -12.15 8.89 8.59
CA LEU A 26 -12.12 9.62 9.87
C LEU A 26 -13.02 10.86 9.86
N GLU A 27 -13.25 11.45 8.69
CA GLU A 27 -14.09 12.65 8.51
C GLU A 27 -15.58 12.32 8.39
N SER A 28 -15.95 11.08 8.06
CA SER A 28 -17.34 10.67 7.85
C SER A 28 -17.98 10.10 9.12
N ASN A 29 -19.25 10.46 9.33
CA ASN A 29 -20.11 9.84 10.35
C ASN A 29 -21.15 8.90 9.74
N ASN A 30 -21.19 8.77 8.41
CA ASN A 30 -22.10 7.88 7.70
C ASN A 30 -21.48 6.49 7.56
N PRO A 31 -22.09 5.43 8.13
CA PRO A 31 -21.58 4.06 8.05
C PRO A 31 -21.36 3.55 6.62
N ASP A 32 -22.23 3.92 5.68
CA ASP A 32 -22.12 3.47 4.28
C ASP A 32 -20.92 4.11 3.58
N ASP A 33 -20.67 5.40 3.85
CA ASP A 33 -19.49 6.10 3.34
C ASP A 33 -18.21 5.54 3.95
N ILE A 34 -18.21 5.26 5.26
CA ILE A 34 -17.08 4.62 5.95
C ILE A 34 -16.75 3.29 5.30
N LEU A 35 -17.75 2.42 5.09
CA LEU A 35 -17.56 1.12 4.46
C LEU A 35 -17.06 1.25 3.03
N PHE A 36 -17.64 2.15 2.25
CA PHE A 36 -17.22 2.43 0.88
C PHE A 36 -15.74 2.86 0.81
N TYR A 37 -15.32 3.80 1.66
CA TYR A 37 -13.92 4.25 1.69
C TYR A 37 -12.97 3.18 2.21
N GLN A 38 -13.40 2.33 3.16
CA GLN A 38 -12.62 1.17 3.62
C GLN A 38 -12.37 0.19 2.48
N GLU A 39 -13.42 -0.24 1.78
CA GLU A 39 -13.30 -1.16 0.63
C GLU A 39 -12.40 -0.60 -0.47
N LEU A 40 -12.50 0.71 -0.72
CA LEU A 40 -11.65 1.38 -1.69
C LEU A 40 -10.19 1.36 -1.23
N CYS A 41 -9.92 1.70 0.04
CA CYS A 41 -8.58 1.65 0.62
C CYS A 41 -7.97 0.23 0.52
N GLU A 42 -8.74 -0.81 0.80
CA GLU A 42 -8.29 -2.20 0.70
C GLU A 42 -7.86 -2.58 -0.73
N LYS A 43 -8.67 -2.23 -1.74
CA LYS A 43 -8.35 -2.48 -3.16
C LYS A 43 -7.06 -1.77 -3.56
N TYR A 44 -6.91 -0.50 -3.21
CA TYR A 44 -5.68 0.26 -3.52
C TYR A 44 -4.46 -0.28 -2.77
N ALA A 45 -4.60 -0.68 -1.50
CA ALA A 45 -3.53 -1.29 -0.72
C ALA A 45 -3.08 -2.62 -1.33
N TYR A 46 -4.01 -3.46 -1.77
CA TYR A 46 -3.71 -4.70 -2.48
C TYR A 46 -2.92 -4.44 -3.77
N HIS A 47 -3.36 -3.46 -4.58
CA HIS A 47 -2.64 -3.08 -5.79
C HIS A 47 -1.23 -2.58 -5.49
N LEU A 48 -1.05 -1.70 -4.50
CA LEU A 48 0.26 -1.25 -4.06
C LEU A 48 1.15 -2.41 -3.65
N LYS A 49 0.63 -3.35 -2.85
CA LYS A 49 1.40 -4.52 -2.39
C LYS A 49 1.82 -5.42 -3.54
N LYS A 50 0.94 -5.62 -4.52
CA LYS A 50 1.26 -6.41 -5.73
C LYS A 50 2.40 -5.75 -6.52
N ILE A 51 2.28 -4.46 -6.80
CA ILE A 51 3.29 -3.71 -7.58
C ILE A 51 4.62 -3.67 -6.79
N GLU A 52 4.58 -3.49 -5.46
CA GLU A 52 5.79 -3.55 -4.61
C GLU A 52 6.45 -4.92 -4.72
N ASN A 53 5.69 -6.01 -4.57
CA ASN A 53 6.21 -7.38 -4.70
C ASN A 53 6.87 -7.63 -6.06
N GLU A 54 6.24 -7.19 -7.16
CA GLU A 54 6.82 -7.29 -8.52
C GLU A 54 8.15 -6.51 -8.62
N CYS A 55 8.22 -5.31 -8.03
CA CYS A 55 9.46 -4.53 -7.99
C CYS A 55 10.55 -5.24 -7.18
N PHE A 56 10.21 -5.78 -6.01
CA PHE A 56 11.15 -6.51 -5.16
C PHE A 56 11.70 -7.76 -5.86
N GLN A 57 10.83 -8.54 -6.51
CA GLN A 57 11.24 -9.67 -7.35
C GLN A 57 12.20 -9.24 -8.47
N ALA A 58 11.91 -8.14 -9.18
CA ALA A 58 12.75 -7.63 -10.25
C ALA A 58 14.14 -7.14 -9.77
N VAL A 59 14.24 -6.63 -8.54
CA VAL A 59 15.50 -6.18 -7.93
C VAL A 59 16.26 -7.33 -7.23
N GLY A 60 15.70 -8.55 -7.22
CA GLY A 60 16.31 -9.72 -6.58
C GLY A 60 16.24 -9.69 -5.05
N VAL A 61 15.37 -8.84 -4.48
CA VAL A 61 15.17 -8.70 -3.04
C VAL A 61 13.89 -9.45 -2.67
N LYS A 62 13.97 -10.42 -1.77
CA LYS A 62 12.76 -11.05 -1.23
C LYS A 62 12.17 -10.14 -0.15
N MET A 63 10.92 -9.70 -0.35
CA MET A 63 10.18 -9.04 0.72
C MET A 63 9.94 -10.10 1.80
N CYS A 64 10.41 -9.85 3.02
CA CYS A 64 10.10 -10.74 4.12
C CYS A 64 8.58 -10.79 4.33
N SER A 65 8.01 -11.98 4.27
CA SER A 65 6.58 -12.26 4.46
C SER A 65 6.14 -12.25 5.93
N CYS A 66 7.04 -11.83 6.82
CA CYS A 66 6.80 -11.49 8.21
C CYS A 66 5.84 -10.28 8.30
N SER A 67 4.56 -10.53 8.07
CA SER A 67 3.48 -9.55 8.10
C SER A 67 3.44 -8.86 9.47
N PHE A 68 4.13 -7.72 9.60
CA PHE A 68 4.30 -6.90 10.81
C PHE A 68 4.86 -7.60 12.06
N ASN A 69 5.26 -8.87 11.97
CA ASN A 69 5.86 -9.64 13.07
C ASN A 69 7.36 -9.89 12.80
N PRO A 70 8.25 -8.97 13.23
CA PRO A 70 9.69 -9.08 12.98
C PRO A 70 10.34 -10.30 13.64
N GLU A 71 9.69 -10.91 14.64
CA GLU A 71 10.16 -12.14 15.30
C GLU A 71 10.14 -13.37 14.38
N ASN A 72 9.40 -13.32 13.27
CA ASN A 72 9.30 -14.41 12.29
C ASN A 72 10.25 -14.24 11.09
N CYS A 73 11.15 -13.25 11.12
CA CYS A 73 12.26 -13.13 10.18
C CYS A 73 13.39 -14.08 10.61
N SER A 74 13.56 -15.20 9.90
CA SER A 74 14.76 -16.05 10.01
C SER A 74 15.87 -15.54 9.10
#